data_AF-A0A8T9S4T8-F1
#
_entry.id   AF-A0A8T9S4T8-F1
#
_cell.length_a   1.000
_cell.length_b   1.000
_cell.length_c   1.000
_cell.angle_alpha   90.00
_cell.angle_beta   90.00
_cell.angle_gamma   90.00
#
_symmetry.space_group_name_H-M   'P 1'
#
loop_
_entity.id
_entity.type
_entity.pdbx_description
1 polymer ?
#
loop_
_entity_poly.entity_id
_entity_poly.type
_entity_poly.pdbx_seq_one_letter_code
_entity_poly.pdbx_strand_id
1 'polypeptide(L)'
;MHLNTAPLEPKRKPCIRDLATLTATLLPPALVQLTSLKQLRRRVREINATHPHYQEETPLVLAWEEQRRQRLSGELAVTVTNRAQVA
;
A
#
# COMPACT_ATOMS: atom_id res chain seq x y z
N MET A 1 25.52 4.75 -28.70
CA MET A 1 24.34 5.01 -27.84
C MET A 1 24.79 4.90 -26.40
N HIS A 2 24.92 6.02 -25.67
CA HIS A 2 25.19 5.99 -24.23
C HIS A 2 23.89 5.66 -23.52
N LEU A 3 23.76 4.41 -23.05
CA LEU A 3 22.71 4.05 -22.11
C LEU A 3 23.02 4.81 -20.81
N ASN A 4 22.15 5.75 -20.45
CA ASN A 4 22.21 6.47 -19.18
C ASN A 4 21.98 5.47 -18.04
N THR A 5 23.02 4.73 -17.66
CA THR A 5 23.05 4.01 -16.39
C THR A 5 23.23 5.06 -15.31
N ALA A 6 22.12 5.67 -14.87
CA ALA A 6 22.12 6.43 -13.63
C ALA A 6 22.72 5.54 -12.53
N PRO A 7 23.66 6.06 -11.72
CA PRO A 7 24.23 5.27 -10.64
C PRO A 7 23.09 4.79 -9.75
N LEU A 8 22.98 3.47 -9.55
CA LEU A 8 22.08 2.92 -8.55
C LEU A 8 22.57 3.43 -7.19
N GLU A 9 21.87 4.40 -6.63
CA GLU A 9 22.13 4.81 -5.25
C GLU A 9 21.97 3.59 -4.34
N PRO A 10 22.83 3.43 -3.32
CA PRO A 10 22.72 2.33 -2.38
C PRO A 10 21.35 2.41 -1.69
N LYS A 11 20.67 1.26 -1.60
CA LYS A 11 19.39 1.14 -0.88
C LYS A 11 19.53 1.74 0.52
N ARG A 12 18.71 2.74 0.80
CA ARG A 12 18.72 3.44 2.08
C ARG A 12 17.91 2.63 3.08
N LYS A 13 18.10 2.89 4.37
CA LYS A 13 17.20 2.34 5.38
C LYS A 13 15.93 3.20 5.42
N PRO A 14 14.75 2.60 5.61
CA PRO A 14 13.52 3.36 5.74
C PRO A 14 13.61 4.32 6.93
N CYS A 15 13.16 5.55 6.72
CA CYS A 15 13.25 6.64 7.66
C CYS A 15 11.85 7.03 8.16
N ILE A 16 11.69 7.12 9.49
CA ILE A 16 10.40 7.49 10.10
C ILE A 16 9.96 8.90 9.68
N ARG A 17 10.91 9.83 9.54
CA ARG A 17 10.62 11.21 9.12
C ARG A 17 10.06 11.26 7.69
N ASP A 18 10.66 10.49 6.80
CA ASP A 18 10.24 10.43 5.40
C ASP A 18 8.89 9.71 5.28
N LEU A 19 8.66 8.65 6.06
CA LEU A 19 7.37 7.98 6.14
C LEU A 19 6.25 8.90 6.66
N ALA A 20 6.54 9.71 7.68
CA ALA A 20 5.59 10.68 8.21
C ALA A 20 5.26 11.75 7.16
N THR A 21 6.26 12.25 6.44
CA THR A 21 6.07 13.25 5.38
C THR A 21 5.28 12.65 4.21
N LEU A 22 5.63 11.43 3.78
CA LEU A 22 4.96 10.68 2.72
C LEU A 22 3.47 10.50 3.03
N THR A 23 3.14 10.07 4.25
CA THR A 23 1.76 9.84 4.67
C THR A 23 1.00 11.13 4.98
N ALA A 24 1.67 12.23 5.30
CA ALA A 24 1.01 13.54 5.43
C ALA A 24 0.68 14.18 4.08
N THR A 25 1.44 13.88 3.01
CA THR A 25 1.39 14.63 1.75
C THR A 25 0.92 13.79 0.56
N LEU A 26 1.69 12.79 0.14
CA LEU A 26 1.49 12.07 -1.11
C LEU A 26 0.58 10.85 -0.97
N LEU A 27 0.58 10.22 0.20
CA LEU A 27 -0.22 9.04 0.53
C LEU A 27 -1.02 9.25 1.83
N PRO A 28 -1.94 10.22 1.87
CA PRO A 28 -2.78 10.46 3.05
C PRO A 28 -3.61 9.21 3.40
N PRO A 29 -3.80 8.88 4.69
CA PRO A 29 -4.52 7.68 5.10
C PRO A 29 -5.89 7.53 4.46
N ALA A 30 -6.64 8.62 4.31
CA ALA A 30 -7.94 8.61 3.64
C ALA A 30 -7.84 8.15 2.18
N LEU A 31 -6.84 8.62 1.43
CA LEU A 31 -6.61 8.21 0.04
C LEU A 31 -6.20 6.73 -0.02
N VAL A 32 -5.26 6.31 0.83
CA VAL A 32 -4.74 4.94 0.86
C VAL A 32 -5.87 3.93 1.15
N GLN A 33 -6.74 4.23 2.11
CA GLN A 33 -7.81 3.33 2.54
C GLN A 33 -8.98 3.27 1.56
N LEU A 34 -9.28 4.35 0.84
CA LEU A 34 -10.41 4.41 -0.09
C LEU A 34 -10.07 3.96 -1.51
N THR A 35 -8.80 4.03 -1.91
CA THR A 35 -8.37 3.62 -3.26
C THR A 35 -8.31 2.10 -3.40
N SER A 36 -8.47 1.56 -4.61
CA SER A 36 -8.24 0.12 -4.84
C SER A 36 -6.74 -0.22 -4.71
N LEU A 37 -6.40 -1.44 -4.27
CA LEU A 37 -4.99 -1.89 -4.20
C LEU A 37 -4.25 -1.74 -5.55
N LYS A 38 -4.95 -1.96 -6.67
CA LYS A 38 -4.40 -1.78 -8.01
C LYS A 38 -3.99 -0.32 -8.28
N GLN A 39 -4.85 0.63 -7.90
CA GLN A 39 -4.56 2.06 -8.05
C GLN A 39 -3.47 2.50 -7.08
N LEU A 40 -3.49 2.02 -5.83
CA LEU A 40 -2.45 2.31 -4.84
C LEU A 40 -1.07 1.84 -5.33
N ARG A 41 -0.97 0.61 -5.86
CA ARG A 41 0.28 0.10 -6.48
C ARG A 41 0.77 0.97 -7.63
N ARG A 42 -0.14 1.44 -8.49
CA ARG A 42 0.20 2.37 -9.57
C ARG A 42 0.75 3.68 -9.00
N ARG A 43 0.06 4.25 -8.00
CA ARG A 43 0.46 5.51 -7.37
C ARG A 43 1.83 5.40 -6.70
N VAL A 44 2.11 4.28 -6.03
CA VAL A 44 3.43 3.99 -5.45
C VAL A 44 4.53 3.99 -6.52
N ARG A 45 4.29 3.37 -7.69
CA ARG A 45 5.26 3.41 -8.80
C ARG A 45 5.50 4.82 -9.33
N GLU A 46 4.45 5.61 -9.45
CA GLU A 46 4.56 7.02 -9.86
C GLU A 46 5.35 7.85 -8.85
N ILE A 47 5.10 7.65 -7.55
CA ILE A 47 5.86 8.30 -6.47
C ILE A 47 7.33 7.88 -6.53
N ASN A 48 7.63 6.59 -6.69
CA ASN A 48 9.02 6.11 -6.75
C ASN A 48 9.79 6.66 -7.96
N ALA A 49 9.11 6.97 -9.05
CA ALA A 49 9.70 7.58 -10.24
C ALA A 49 9.89 9.10 -10.10
N THR A 50 9.00 9.77 -9.36
CA THR A 50 9.01 11.25 -9.21
C THR A 50 9.74 11.72 -7.95
N HIS A 51 9.78 10.89 -6.91
CA HIS A 51 10.33 11.15 -5.59
C HIS A 51 11.17 9.94 -5.14
N PRO A 52 12.39 9.76 -5.68
CA PRO A 52 13.22 8.58 -5.42
C PRO A 52 13.56 8.39 -3.94
N HIS A 53 13.57 9.46 -3.14
CA HIS A 53 13.87 9.41 -1.71
C HIS A 53 12.80 8.68 -0.88
N TYR A 54 11.59 8.45 -1.42
CA TYR A 54 10.53 7.68 -0.75
C TYR A 54 10.49 6.19 -1.16
N GLN A 55 11.46 5.71 -1.94
CA GLN A 55 11.44 4.34 -2.47
C GLN A 55 11.43 3.26 -1.40
N GLU A 56 11.97 3.54 -0.21
CA GLU A 56 12.03 2.59 0.90
C GLU A 56 10.76 2.65 1.77
N GLU A 57 10.08 3.79 1.82
CA GLU A 57 8.89 4.04 2.63
C GLU A 57 7.59 3.65 1.91
N THR A 58 7.50 3.90 0.60
CA THR A 58 6.30 3.58 -0.19
C THR A 58 5.89 2.09 -0.15
N PRO A 59 6.79 1.09 -0.17
CA PRO A 59 6.39 -0.30 -0.01
C PRO A 59 5.82 -0.62 1.38
N LEU A 60 6.24 0.11 2.43
CA LEU A 60 5.72 -0.09 3.79
C LEU A 60 4.24 0.29 3.86
N VAL A 61 3.86 1.40 3.22
CA VAL A 61 2.46 1.84 3.15
C VAL A 61 1.60 0.81 2.41
N LEU A 62 2.10 0.30 1.28
CA LEU A 62 1.39 -0.72 0.51
C LEU A 62 1.23 -2.03 1.30
N ALA A 63 2.31 -2.52 1.92
CA ALA A 63 2.29 -3.76 2.69
C ALA A 63 1.32 -3.66 3.88
N TRP A 64 1.31 -2.53 4.58
CA TRP A 64 0.38 -2.29 5.67
C TRP A 64 -1.08 -2.30 5.20
N GLU A 65 -1.39 -1.65 4.08
CA GLU A 65 -2.77 -1.61 3.57
C GLU A 65 -3.23 -2.96 3.04
N GLU A 66 -2.34 -3.73 2.40
CA GLU A 66 -2.61 -5.12 2.01
C GLU A 66 -2.92 -5.98 3.24
N GLN A 67 -2.11 -5.90 4.29
CA GLN A 67 -2.33 -6.61 5.54
C GLN A 67 -3.62 -6.16 6.24
N ARG A 68 -3.89 -4.86 6.28
CA ARG A 68 -5.12 -4.30 6.85
C ARG A 68 -6.34 -4.83 6.12
N ARG A 69 -6.34 -4.84 4.79
CA ARG A 69 -7.44 -5.39 4.00
C ARG A 69 -7.62 -6.86 4.23
N GLN A 70 -6.55 -7.65 4.30
CA GLN A 70 -6.65 -9.09 4.63
C GLN A 70 -7.27 -9.33 6.00
N ARG A 71 -6.93 -8.51 7.01
CA ARG A 71 -7.52 -8.60 8.35
C ARG A 71 -8.99 -8.18 8.38
N LEU A 72 -9.36 -7.18 7.57
CA LEU A 72 -10.73 -6.66 7.51
C LEU A 72 -11.62 -7.38 6.51
N SER A 73 -11.04 -8.11 5.55
CA SER A 73 -11.74 -8.99 4.62
C SER A 73 -12.17 -10.28 5.30
N GLY A 74 -12.23 -10.30 6.64
CA GLY A 74 -12.78 -11.40 7.43
C GLY A 74 -14.03 -11.88 6.74
N GLU A 75 -14.03 -13.17 6.41
CA GLU A 75 -15.13 -13.84 5.75
C GLU A 75 -16.42 -13.42 6.45
N LEU A 76 -17.28 -12.68 5.75
CA LEU A 76 -18.68 -12.59 6.13
C LEU A 76 -19.25 -13.98 5.92
N ALA A 77 -18.98 -14.87 6.88
CA ALA A 77 -19.62 -16.17 6.97
C ALA A 77 -21.09 -15.89 7.33
N VAL A 78 -21.92 -15.74 6.31
CA VAL A 78 -23.37 -15.72 6.46
C VAL A 78 -23.77 -17.13 6.87
N THR A 79 -23.80 -17.39 8.18
CA THR A 79 -24.35 -18.62 8.74
C THR A 79 -25.86 -18.58 8.56
N VAL A 80 -26.33 -19.02 7.38
CA VAL A 80 -27.75 -19.32 7.17
C VAL A 80 -28.07 -20.55 8.01
N THR A 81 -28.41 -20.32 9.27
CA THR A 81 -28.89 -21.38 10.15
C THR A 81 -30.33 -21.66 9.76
N ASN A 82 -30.52 -22.45 8.71
CA ASN A 82 -31.84 -22.86 8.25
C ASN A 82 -32.38 -23.95 9.21
N ARG A 83 -32.86 -23.54 10.40
CA ARG A 83 -33.58 -24.40 11.34
C ARG A 83 -35.05 -24.56 10.92
N ALA A 84 -35.25 -25.02 9.70
CA ALA A 84 -36.56 -25.40 9.19
C ALA A 84 -36.49 -26.81 8.60
N GLN A 85 -36.31 -27.80 9.47
CA GLN A 85 -36.97 -29.09 9.26
C GLN A 85 -37.86 -29.33 10.47
N VAL A 86 -39.12 -28.97 10.21
CA VAL A 86 -40.30 -29.17 11.01
C VAL A 86 -40.77 -30.62 10.77
N ALA A 87 -41.17 -31.27 11.88
CA ALA A 87 -41.96 -32.49 12.01
C ALA A 87 -41.31 -33.83 11.61
#